data_AF-A0A847BH79-F1
#
_entry.id   AF-A0A847BH79-F1
#
_cell.length_a   1.000
_cell.length_b   1.000
_cell.length_c   1.000
_cell.angle_alpha   90.00
_cell.angle_beta   90.00
_cell.angle_gamma   90.00
#
_symmetry.space_group_name_H-M   'P 1'
#
loop_
_entity.id
_entity.type
_entity.pdbx_description
1 polymer ?
#
loop_
_entity_poly.entity_id
_entity_poly.type
_entity_poly.pdbx_seq_one_letter_code
_entity_poly.pdbx_strand_id
1 'polypeptide(L)' 'CDNALQLMHLSYAEAIELARNGAKVIHPNTLEPLQEKSIPLVVRSFEIPDAEPSVVDAKPSDRD' A
#
# COMPACT_ATOMS: atom_id res chain seq x y z
N CYS A 1 -1.71 -3.43 20.98
CA CYS A 1 -0.52 -2.59 20.74
C CYS A 1 -0.97 -1.52 19.77
N ASP A 2 -1.32 -0.35 20.28
CA ASP A 2 -2.27 0.55 19.61
C ASP A 2 -1.58 1.78 19.03
N ASN A 3 -0.33 1.62 18.61
CA ASN A 3 0.52 2.68 18.06
C ASN A 3 0.66 2.56 16.53
N ALA A 4 -0.31 1.92 15.87
CA ALA A 4 -0.30 1.81 14.42
C ALA A 4 -0.49 3.21 13.80
N LEU A 5 0.43 3.58 12.92
CA LEU A 5 0.35 4.81 12.15
C LEU A 5 0.05 4.46 10.70
N GLN A 6 -0.76 5.30 10.05
CA GLN A 6 -1.00 5.19 8.62
C GLN A 6 0.28 5.54 7.84
N LEU A 7 0.61 4.71 6.86
CA LEU A 7 1.62 5.01 5.85
C LEU A 7 0.91 5.70 4.70
N MET A 8 1.24 6.96 4.42
CA MET A 8 0.59 7.72 3.35
C MET A 8 1.04 7.24 1.98
N HIS A 9 2.32 6.89 1.86
CA HIS A 9 2.89 6.36 0.62
C HIS A 9 3.79 5.14 0.86
N LEU A 10 3.74 4.20 -0.07
CA LEU A 10 4.67 3.07 -0.15
C LEU A 10 5.10 2.83 -1.61
N SER A 11 6.29 2.27 -1.78
CA SER A 11 6.69 1.67 -3.05
C SER A 11 5.98 0.33 -3.28
N TYR A 12 5.88 -0.11 -4.54
CA TYR A 12 5.41 -1.47 -4.86
C TYR A 12 6.20 -2.57 -4.11
N ALA A 13 7.52 -2.39 -3.95
CA ALA A 13 8.39 -3.38 -3.32
C ALA A 13 8.04 -3.59 -1.84
N GLU A 14 7.86 -2.51 -1.08
CA GLU A 14 7.48 -2.60 0.33
C GLU A 14 6.06 -3.14 0.48
N ALA A 15 5.13 -2.71 -0.38
CA ALA A 15 3.75 -3.22 -0.34
C ALA A 15 3.71 -4.74 -0.61
N ILE A 16 4.53 -5.25 -1.54
CA ILE A 16 4.67 -6.69 -1.82
C ILE A 16 5.28 -7.41 -0.61
N GLU A 17 6.30 -6.85 0.02
CA GLU A 17 6.93 -7.42 1.20
C GLU A 17 5.93 -7.51 2.38
N LEU A 18 5.18 -6.44 2.64
CA LEU A 18 4.13 -6.41 3.66
C LEU A 18 3.03 -7.45 3.38
N ALA A 19 2.60 -7.56 2.12
CA ALA A 19 1.62 -8.54 1.68
C ALA A 19 2.10 -9.99 1.89
N ARG A 20 3.39 -10.27 1.65
CA ARG A 20 3.99 -11.60 1.89
C ARG A 20 4.18 -11.90 3.38
N ASN A 21 4.48 -10.89 4.19
CA ASN A 21 4.76 -11.03 5.63
C ASN A 21 3.51 -11.05 6.52
N GLY A 22 2.30 -11.14 5.93
CA GLY A 22 1.06 -11.39 6.67
C GLY A 22 0.06 -10.24 6.69
N ALA A 23 0.23 -9.21 5.85
CA ALA A 23 -0.84 -8.24 5.62
C ALA A 23 -2.05 -8.96 4.97
N LYS A 24 -3.18 -9.01 5.68
CA LYS A 24 -4.36 -9.78 5.27
C LYS A 24 -5.18 -9.13 4.13
N VAL A 25 -4.90 -7.86 3.80
CA VAL A 25 -5.80 -7.03 2.98
C VAL A 25 -5.47 -7.08 1.49
N ILE A 26 -4.19 -7.09 1.12
CA ILE A 26 -3.75 -7.04 -0.28
C ILE A 26 -2.88 -8.27 -0.55
N HIS A 27 -3.25 -9.05 -1.56
CA HIS A 27 -2.48 -10.21 -1.99
C HIS A 27 -1.34 -9.79 -2.93
N PRO A 28 -0.12 -10.37 -2.85
CA PRO A 28 1.00 -10.00 -3.72
C PRO A 28 0.67 -10.09 -5.22
N ASN A 29 -0.06 -11.13 -5.63
CA ASN A 29 -0.51 -11.31 -7.02
C ASN A 29 -1.36 -10.16 -7.57
N THR A 30 -1.90 -9.28 -6.72
CA THR A 30 -2.62 -8.09 -7.15
C THR A 30 -1.66 -6.93 -7.44
N LEU A 31 -0.51 -6.87 -6.77
CA LEU A 31 0.47 -5.78 -6.88
C LEU A 31 1.41 -5.97 -8.08
N GLU A 32 1.79 -7.20 -8.40
CA GLU A 32 2.67 -7.51 -9.54
C GLU A 32 2.16 -6.93 -10.88
N PRO A 33 0.90 -7.17 -11.32
CA PRO A 33 0.42 -6.62 -12.58
C PRO A 33 0.24 -5.09 -12.54
N LEU A 34 0.04 -4.50 -11.35
CA LEU A 34 -0.02 -3.04 -11.19
C LEU A 34 1.37 -2.42 -11.35
N GLN A 35 2.39 -3.05 -10.77
CA GLN A 35 3.79 -2.65 -10.93
C GLN A 35 4.22 -2.74 -12.39
N GLU A 36 3.98 -3.88 -13.06
CA GLU A 36 4.34 -4.08 -14.48
C GLU A 36 3.72 -3.01 -15.39
N LYS A 37 2.49 -2.59 -15.09
CA LYS A 37 1.77 -1.57 -15.87
C LYS A 37 1.97 -0.15 -15.34
N SER A 38 2.74 0.03 -14.27
CA SER A 38 2.91 1.32 -13.58
C SER A 38 1.58 1.99 -13.19
N ILE A 39 0.60 1.19 -12.73
CA ILE A 39 -0.72 1.67 -12.31
C ILE A 39 -0.74 1.83 -10.78
N PRO A 40 -0.85 3.06 -10.25
CA PRO A 40 -0.85 3.28 -8.81
C PRO A 40 -2.09 2.67 -8.14
N LEU A 41 -1.90 2.07 -6.96
CA LEU A 41 -2.97 1.56 -6.11
C LEU A 41 -3.32 2.59 -5.04
N VAL A 42 -4.59 2.98 -4.96
CA VAL A 42 -5.11 3.89 -3.91
C VAL A 42 -5.98 3.09 -2.94
N VAL A 43 -5.57 3.07 -1.67
CA VAL A 43 -6.26 2.34 -0.60
C VAL A 43 -6.97 3.35 0.30
N ARG A 44 -8.27 3.14 0.52
CA ARG A 44 -9.13 4.07 1.26
C ARG A 44 -9.97 3.31 2.29
N SER A 45 -10.27 3.95 3.42
CA SER A 45 -11.16 3.38 4.44
C SER A 45 -12.60 3.35 3.94
N PHE A 46 -13.31 2.25 4.20
CA PHE A 46 -14.75 2.17 3.98
C PHE A 46 -15.56 2.86 5.09
N GLU A 47 -14.99 2.95 6.30
CA GLU A 47 -15.64 3.55 7.47
C GLU A 47 -15.49 5.07 7.49
N ILE A 48 -14.35 5.58 7.01
CA ILE A 48 -14.03 7.00 6.92
C ILE A 48 -13.59 7.32 5.48
N PRO A 49 -14.52 7.44 4.51
CA PRO A 49 -14.19 7.60 3.09
C PRO A 49 -13.39 8.87 2.79
N ASP A 50 -13.58 9.93 3.58
CA ASP A 50 -12.92 11.22 3.38
C ASP A 50 -11.53 11.29 4.05
N ALA A 51 -11.09 10.24 4.75
CA ALA A 51 -9.73 10.19 5.26
C ALA A 51 -8.71 10.17 4.11
N GLU A 52 -7.52 10.69 4.38
CA GLU A 52 -6.40 10.62 3.45
C GLU A 52 -6.13 9.15 3.08
N PRO A 53 -5.96 8.83 1.79
CA PRO A 53 -5.69 7.46 1.36
C PRO A 53 -4.22 7.10 1.54
N SER A 54 -3.93 5.81 1.52
CA SER A 54 -2.57 5.32 1.27
C SER A 54 -2.39 5.09 -0.23
N VAL A 55 -1.24 5.50 -0.79
CA VAL A 55 -0.91 5.31 -2.20
C VAL A 55 0.28 4.36 -2.34
N VAL A 56 0.17 3.40 -3.25
CA VAL A 56 1.28 2.52 -3.64
C VAL A 56 1.63 2.78 -5.09
N ASP A 57 2.87 3.22 -5.36
CA ASP A 57 3.35 3.45 -6.73
C ASP A 57 4.86 3.13 -6.89
N ALA A 58 5.48 3.59 -7.99
CA ALA A 58 6.89 3.34 -8.30
C ALA A 58 7.86 4.29 -7.58
N LYS A 59 7.37 5.29 -6.83
CA LYS A 59 8.22 6.25 -6.12
C LYS A 59 8.80 5.60 -4.85
N PRO A 60 9.92 6.15 -4.35
CA PRO A 60 10.43 5.82 -3.02
C PRO A 60 9.36 6.14 -1.97
N SER A 61 9.36 5.41 -0.85
CA SER A 61 8.37 5.66 0.20
C SER A 61 8.71 6.88 1.04
N ASP A 62 7.76 7.30 1.88
CA ASP A 62 7.98 8.38 2.86
C ASP A 62 9.09 8.08 3.88
N ARG A 63 9.61 6.85 3.90
CA ARG A 63 10.61 6.38 4.88
C ARG A 63 12.03 6.36 4.33
N ASP A 64 12.21 6.64 3.04
CA ASP A 64 13.50 6.66 2.32
C ASP A 64 14.14 8.07 2.26
#